data_AF-A0A517NIY3-F1
#
_entry.id   AF-A0A517NIY3-F1
#
_cell.length_a   1.000
_cell.length_b   1.000
_cell.length_c   1.000
_cell.angle_alpha   90.00
_cell.angle_beta   90.00
_cell.angle_gamma   90.00
#
_symmetry.space_group_name_H-M   'P 1'
#
loop_
_entity.id
_entity.type
_entity.pdbx_description
1 polymer ?
#
loop_
_entity_poly.entity_id
_entity_poly.type
_entity_poly.pdbx_seq_one_letter_code
_entity_poly.pdbx_strand_id
1 'polypeptide(L)'
;MQLTDLNIQAGRQSLLGDTTVTIPGGKITVIVGGSGAGKSVLLRVLAGLIPRDGETLSWQGQIQLGQSKSEPGRVPRVGIVFQQFALFDELSPLANVQFGIDHRSDPGAPVSQDARQWLEELGVPSNRHVAQLSGGQKQRLAIARTLASDPDILLYDEPTSGLDAASGRKVAELIRQTQQRHQRTSVVVTHDYETLLPIADEVLLLDSAEKRLVSIAREDWSQIPDRMKPVATEPITTPDTTIAASSLAGIDRFVTATGSALIAAVRLPFDGLPLFPRPRWGIRFFLHYLRLVGGPSAWAYLILAGLIVGFTTTYFTFRFLPFRLYTQPLLIDELLSSIGFALYRVLVPILATTLIAARCGAAVAADVGVKQYGGQIDALRTLGVRPQVYLLACVVMAFLVATPVLEWLAFTAAQWISLATFVNTHPDIGSHFWEQHFFRHLGDSTWPKGWGWVMLKNLTCGVGTGTIGYYRGASPKHSAGDVSNAITSTVLWTTLFVLVVHFIIALFEF
;
A
#
# COMPACT_ATOMS: atom_id res chain seq x y z
N MET A 1 28.50 -5.08 15.07
CA MET A 1 27.89 -3.84 14.55
C MET A 1 28.30 -2.72 15.48
N GLN A 2 28.81 -1.61 14.95
CA GLN A 2 29.33 -0.51 15.76
C GLN A 2 28.56 0.77 15.46
N LEU A 3 28.11 1.44 16.51
CA LEU A 3 27.44 2.73 16.48
C LEU A 3 28.41 3.76 17.04
N THR A 4 28.61 4.87 16.34
CA THR A 4 29.52 5.95 16.75
C THR A 4 28.82 7.29 16.61
N ASP A 5 28.74 8.03 17.71
CA ASP A 5 28.14 9.36 17.83
C ASP A 5 26.73 9.42 17.22
N LEU A 6 25.95 8.36 17.44
CA LEU A 6 24.62 8.23 16.87
C LEU A 6 23.65 9.18 17.58
N ASN A 7 23.07 10.08 16.80
CA ASN A 7 22.09 11.07 17.21
C ASN A 7 20.80 10.87 16.41
N ILE A 8 19.64 10.78 17.07
CA ILE A 8 18.33 10.61 16.41
C ILE A 8 17.39 11.70 16.91
N GLN A 9 16.77 12.42 15.98
CA GLN A 9 15.86 13.53 16.25
C GLN A 9 14.52 13.34 15.55
N ALA A 10 13.44 13.72 16.24
CA ALA A 10 12.09 13.83 15.70
C ALA A 10 11.64 15.29 15.78
N GLY A 11 11.71 16.02 14.67
CA GLY A 11 11.55 17.47 14.66
C GLY A 11 12.55 18.14 15.61
N ARG A 12 12.05 18.76 16.70
CA ARG A 12 12.88 19.40 17.74
C ARG A 12 13.22 18.48 18.92
N GLN A 13 12.63 17.30 19.00
CA GLN A 13 12.82 16.38 20.11
C GLN A 13 13.98 15.43 19.81
N SER A 14 15.04 15.49 20.62
CA SER A 14 16.07 14.44 20.62
C SER A 14 15.48 13.16 21.24
N LEU A 15 15.60 12.04 20.51
CA LEU A 15 15.21 10.70 20.93
C LEU A 15 16.42 9.88 21.39
N LEU A 16 17.57 10.10 20.76
CA LEU A 16 18.85 9.49 21.12
C LEU A 16 19.97 10.53 20.90
N GLY A 17 20.86 10.68 21.88
CA GLY A 17 21.98 11.61 21.89
C GLY A 17 23.32 10.90 22.04
N ASP A 18 24.31 11.32 21.24
CA ASP A 18 25.75 11.03 21.37
C ASP A 18 26.07 9.60 21.83
N THR A 19 25.48 8.62 21.15
CA THR A 19 25.54 7.22 21.56
C THR A 19 26.59 6.47 20.76
N THR A 20 27.59 5.93 21.48
CA THR A 20 28.65 5.08 20.93
C THR A 20 28.63 3.72 21.61
N VAL A 21 28.19 2.69 20.90
CA VAL A 21 27.99 1.33 21.43
C VAL A 21 28.41 0.30 20.39
N THR A 22 28.99 -0.81 20.85
CA THR A 22 29.31 -1.96 20.00
C THR A 22 28.37 -3.11 20.33
N ILE A 23 27.69 -3.62 19.30
CA ILE A 23 26.85 -4.81 19.37
C ILE A 23 27.68 -6.01 18.87
N PRO A 24 27.89 -7.04 19.70
CA PRO A 24 28.68 -8.21 19.36
C PRO A 24 28.04 -9.02 18.24
N GLY A 25 28.86 -9.51 17.30
CA GLY A 25 28.38 -10.37 16.22
C GLY A 25 27.98 -11.76 16.71
N GLY A 26 26.92 -12.33 16.14
CA GLY A 26 26.51 -13.71 16.44
C GLY A 26 26.04 -13.92 17.88
N LYS A 27 25.56 -12.88 18.56
CA LYS A 27 24.93 -12.93 19.89
C LYS A 27 23.56 -12.27 19.86
N ILE A 28 22.78 -12.43 20.94
CA ILE A 28 21.52 -11.73 21.19
C ILE A 28 21.77 -10.54 22.10
N THR A 29 21.58 -9.34 21.57
CA THR A 29 21.57 -8.10 22.36
C THR A 29 20.13 -7.65 22.57
N VAL A 30 19.68 -7.55 23.82
CA VAL A 30 18.33 -7.06 24.16
C VAL A 30 18.42 -5.58 24.53
N ILE A 31 17.67 -4.73 23.83
CA ILE A 31 17.53 -3.31 24.11
C ILE A 31 16.21 -3.11 24.87
N VAL A 32 16.33 -2.74 26.14
CA VAL A 32 15.21 -2.43 27.04
C VAL A 32 15.03 -0.92 27.16
N GLY A 33 13.82 -0.48 27.45
CA GLY A 33 13.54 0.94 27.70
C GLY A 33 12.04 1.22 27.82
N GLY A 34 11.69 2.34 28.45
CA GLY A 34 10.31 2.75 28.66
C GLY A 34 9.50 2.84 27.36
N SER A 35 8.17 2.73 27.47
CA SER A 35 7.29 3.01 26.33
C SER A 35 7.52 4.43 25.82
N GLY A 36 7.56 4.62 24.50
CA GLY A 36 7.83 5.92 23.89
C GLY A 36 9.29 6.37 23.86
N ALA A 37 10.25 5.60 24.40
CA ALA A 37 11.67 5.98 24.43
C ALA A 37 12.35 6.07 23.04
N GLY A 38 11.67 5.66 21.94
CA GLY A 38 12.23 5.72 20.58
C GLY A 38 12.88 4.41 20.10
N LYS A 39 12.67 3.30 20.79
CA LYS A 39 13.28 1.99 20.46
C LYS A 39 12.97 1.50 19.04
N SER A 40 11.72 1.59 18.59
CA SER A 40 11.32 1.20 17.23
C SER A 40 11.88 2.15 16.16
N VAL A 41 12.05 3.44 16.50
CA VAL A 41 12.72 4.42 15.62
C VAL A 41 14.19 4.06 15.45
N LEU A 42 14.87 3.72 16.54
CA LEU A 42 16.25 3.22 16.50
C LEU A 42 16.37 2.01 15.55
N LEU A 43 15.51 0.99 15.68
CA LEU A 43 15.56 -0.17 14.77
C LEU A 43 15.37 0.21 13.30
N ARG A 44 14.48 1.15 12.99
CA ARG A 44 14.28 1.63 11.61
C ARG A 44 15.50 2.39 11.08
N VAL A 45 16.19 3.16 11.92
CA VAL A 45 17.49 3.78 11.57
C VAL A 45 18.53 2.70 11.30
N LEU A 46 18.65 1.68 12.18
CA LEU A 46 19.59 0.57 12.02
C LEU A 46 19.31 -0.26 10.75
N ALA A 47 18.05 -0.39 10.34
CA ALA A 47 17.63 -1.07 9.11
C ALA A 47 17.80 -0.21 7.84
N GLY A 48 18.22 1.05 7.95
CA GLY A 48 18.32 1.97 6.82
C GLY A 48 16.96 2.40 6.24
N LEU A 49 15.88 2.27 7.01
CA LEU A 49 14.52 2.66 6.58
C LEU A 49 14.25 4.16 6.75
N ILE A 50 15.04 4.84 7.58
CA ILE A 50 14.93 6.28 7.82
C ILE A 50 16.12 6.98 7.12
N PRO A 51 15.88 7.91 6.19
CA PRO A 51 16.94 8.70 5.57
C PRO A 51 17.62 9.60 6.62
N ARG A 52 18.89 9.95 6.40
CA ARG A 52 19.65 10.81 7.32
C ARG A 52 19.01 12.18 7.54
N ASP A 53 18.60 12.82 6.44
CA ASP A 53 18.07 14.19 6.45
C ASP A 53 16.57 14.21 6.17
N GLY A 54 15.79 13.46 6.95
CA GLY A 54 14.32 13.49 6.85
C GLY A 54 13.70 14.71 7.55
N GLU A 55 12.63 15.26 6.99
CA GLU A 55 11.94 16.43 7.55
C GLU A 55 11.31 16.15 8.93
N THR A 56 10.75 14.96 9.12
CA THR A 56 10.09 14.57 10.38
C THR A 56 11.06 13.85 11.33
N LEU A 57 11.94 13.01 10.77
CA LEU A 57 12.89 12.17 11.50
C LEU A 57 14.24 12.26 10.80
N SER A 58 15.27 12.62 11.53
CA SER A 58 16.64 12.74 11.04
C SER A 58 17.61 12.07 12.01
N TRP A 59 18.77 11.66 11.49
CA TRP A 59 19.80 11.07 12.31
C TRP A 59 21.20 11.38 11.79
N GLN A 60 22.16 11.48 12.71
CA GLN A 60 23.57 11.75 12.46
C GLN A 60 24.44 10.70 13.14
N GLY A 61 25.71 10.60 12.72
CA GLY A 61 26.68 9.62 13.23
C GLY A 61 27.03 8.52 12.23
N GLN A 62 27.73 7.50 12.69
CA GLN A 62 28.17 6.37 11.87
C GLN A 62 27.61 5.05 12.37
N ILE A 63 27.10 4.25 11.42
CA ILE A 63 26.63 2.88 11.66
C ILE A 63 27.50 1.98 10.81
N GLN A 64 28.44 1.29 11.45
CA GLN A 64 29.29 0.33 10.79
C GLN A 64 28.73 -1.07 11.02
N LEU A 65 28.10 -1.60 9.96
CA LEU A 65 27.85 -3.03 9.88
C LEU A 65 29.20 -3.70 9.59
N GLY A 66 29.50 -4.82 10.25
CA GLY A 66 30.77 -5.52 10.03
C GLY A 66 30.89 -6.06 8.60
N GLN A 67 31.81 -6.98 8.35
CA GLN A 67 31.81 -7.68 7.06
C GLN A 67 30.67 -8.71 7.03
N SER A 68 30.00 -8.84 5.87
CA SER A 68 29.05 -9.93 5.67
C SER A 68 29.78 -11.26 5.84
N LYS A 69 29.17 -12.21 6.55
CA LYS A 69 29.74 -13.57 6.68
C LYS A 69 29.67 -14.34 5.35
N SER A 70 28.74 -13.95 4.48
CA SER A 70 28.46 -14.65 3.24
C SER A 70 29.50 -14.34 2.16
N GLU A 71 29.91 -13.08 2.03
CA GLU A 71 30.90 -12.64 1.02
C GLU A 71 31.72 -11.43 1.50
N PRO A 72 33.06 -11.46 1.37
CA PRO A 72 33.92 -10.30 1.62
C PRO A 72 33.59 -9.12 0.71
N GLY A 73 33.44 -7.91 1.27
CA GLY A 73 33.18 -6.68 0.51
C GLY A 73 31.71 -6.35 0.25
N ARG A 74 30.78 -7.24 0.61
CA ARG A 74 29.34 -6.98 0.51
C ARG A 74 28.81 -6.22 1.73
N VAL A 75 27.93 -5.24 1.46
CA VAL A 75 27.19 -4.53 2.51
C VAL A 75 26.25 -5.50 3.21
N PRO A 76 26.35 -5.67 4.55
CA PRO A 76 25.48 -6.56 5.29
C PRO A 76 24.01 -6.16 5.15
N ARG A 77 23.13 -7.16 5.00
CA ARG A 77 21.68 -6.90 5.00
C ARG A 77 21.09 -7.06 6.38
N VAL A 78 20.17 -6.16 6.71
CA VAL A 78 19.44 -6.12 7.96
C VAL A 78 18.01 -6.57 7.71
N GLY A 79 17.61 -7.68 8.34
CA GLY A 79 16.23 -8.14 8.39
C GLY A 79 15.54 -7.63 9.64
N ILE A 80 14.25 -7.33 9.57
CA ILE A 80 13.46 -6.90 10.73
C ILE A 80 12.18 -7.72 10.85
N VAL A 81 11.91 -8.18 12.07
CA VAL A 81 10.65 -8.77 12.50
C VAL A 81 9.88 -7.67 13.21
N PHE A 82 8.90 -7.09 12.51
CA PHE A 82 8.11 -5.97 13.01
C PHE A 82 7.12 -6.43 14.09
N GLN A 83 6.79 -5.52 15.01
CA GLN A 83 5.79 -5.71 16.06
C GLN A 83 4.42 -6.16 15.51
N GLN A 84 4.01 -5.60 14.37
CA GLN A 84 2.74 -5.93 13.70
C GLN A 84 2.90 -7.07 12.68
N PHE A 85 3.98 -7.86 12.78
CA PHE A 85 4.39 -8.97 11.91
C PHE A 85 4.78 -8.56 10.47
N ALA A 86 4.13 -7.53 9.93
CA ALA A 86 4.28 -7.02 8.57
C ALA A 86 4.21 -8.12 7.49
N LEU A 87 3.36 -9.13 7.71
CA LEU A 87 3.14 -10.24 6.78
C LEU A 87 2.34 -9.78 5.57
N PHE A 88 2.56 -10.41 4.41
CA PHE A 88 1.77 -10.15 3.21
C PHE A 88 0.50 -10.99 3.27
N ASP A 89 -0.62 -10.38 3.67
CA ASP A 89 -1.89 -11.08 3.92
C ASP A 89 -2.50 -11.67 2.64
N GLU A 90 -2.17 -11.11 1.47
CA GLU A 90 -2.54 -11.62 0.15
C GLU A 90 -1.79 -12.91 -0.24
N LEU A 91 -0.75 -13.28 0.51
CA LEU A 91 0.07 -14.47 0.27
C LEU A 91 -0.23 -15.56 1.30
N SER A 92 -0.09 -16.83 0.90
CA SER A 92 -0.09 -17.95 1.85
C SER A 92 1.15 -17.92 2.75
N PRO A 93 1.18 -18.64 3.89
CA PRO A 93 2.37 -18.79 4.73
C PRO A 93 3.58 -19.26 3.93
N LEU A 94 3.39 -20.26 3.05
CA LEU A 94 4.42 -20.76 2.15
C LEU A 94 4.93 -19.68 1.20
N ALA A 95 4.01 -18.89 0.61
CA ALA A 95 4.37 -17.82 -0.29
C ALA A 95 5.07 -16.65 0.42
N ASN A 96 4.73 -16.35 1.68
CA ASN A 96 5.44 -15.36 2.48
C ASN A 96 6.91 -15.74 2.66
N VAL A 97 7.19 -16.99 3.04
CA VAL A 97 8.58 -17.47 3.21
C VAL A 97 9.30 -17.54 1.87
N GLN A 98 8.65 -18.08 0.83
CA GLN A 98 9.22 -18.14 -0.51
C GLN A 98 9.58 -16.75 -1.04
N PHE A 99 8.77 -15.72 -0.74
CA PHE A 99 9.06 -14.34 -1.11
C PHE A 99 10.38 -13.86 -0.49
N GLY A 100 10.65 -14.24 0.77
CA GLY A 100 11.92 -14.00 1.45
C GLY A 100 13.10 -14.74 0.80
N ILE A 101 12.98 -16.05 0.55
CA ILE A 101 14.01 -16.88 -0.12
C ILE A 101 14.37 -16.31 -1.48
N ASP A 102 13.36 -15.86 -2.20
CA ASP A 102 13.56 -15.25 -3.50
C ASP A 102 14.34 -13.95 -3.29
N HIS A 103 13.86 -13.02 -2.48
CA HIS A 103 14.53 -11.72 -2.29
C HIS A 103 15.71 -11.76 -1.31
N ARG A 104 16.33 -12.95 -1.17
CA ARG A 104 17.49 -13.16 -0.31
C ARG A 104 18.62 -12.21 -0.63
N SER A 105 19.42 -11.95 0.40
CA SER A 105 20.57 -11.05 0.32
C SER A 105 21.56 -11.46 -0.76
N ASP A 106 21.70 -12.78 -1.00
CA ASP A 106 22.61 -13.39 -1.96
C ASP A 106 21.89 -14.28 -2.99
N PRO A 107 21.50 -13.78 -4.17
CA PRO A 107 20.83 -14.59 -5.17
C PRO A 107 21.68 -15.75 -5.72
N GLY A 108 23.01 -15.70 -5.62
CA GLY A 108 23.94 -16.71 -6.14
C GLY A 108 24.23 -17.84 -5.16
N ALA A 109 24.16 -17.57 -3.85
CA ALA A 109 24.36 -18.58 -2.81
C ALA A 109 23.30 -19.71 -2.89
N PRO A 110 23.67 -20.96 -2.56
CA PRO A 110 22.72 -22.06 -2.50
C PRO A 110 21.64 -21.77 -1.45
N VAL A 111 20.40 -22.10 -1.79
CA VAL A 111 19.28 -22.01 -0.84
C VAL A 111 19.47 -23.10 0.21
N SER A 112 19.67 -22.69 1.47
CA SER A 112 19.93 -23.62 2.58
C SER A 112 18.71 -24.47 2.96
N GLN A 113 17.52 -23.89 2.85
CA GLN A 113 16.25 -24.54 3.16
C GLN A 113 15.14 -24.01 2.25
N ASP A 114 14.25 -24.90 1.80
CA ASP A 114 13.06 -24.47 1.08
C ASP A 114 11.98 -23.86 2.00
N ALA A 115 10.95 -23.28 1.42
CA ALA A 115 9.90 -22.61 2.19
C ALA A 115 9.10 -23.56 3.09
N ARG A 116 9.01 -24.87 2.78
CA ARG A 116 8.29 -25.83 3.62
C ARG A 116 9.13 -26.21 4.83
N GLN A 117 10.42 -26.44 4.62
CA GLN A 117 11.38 -26.74 5.69
C GLN A 117 11.42 -25.62 6.74
N TRP A 118 11.43 -24.35 6.32
CA TRP A 118 11.33 -23.22 7.23
C TRP A 118 10.03 -23.20 8.06
N LEU A 119 8.89 -23.53 7.43
CA LEU A 119 7.60 -23.58 8.13
C LEU A 119 7.52 -24.76 9.10
N GLU A 120 8.07 -25.91 8.73
CA GLU A 120 8.17 -27.08 9.60
C GLU A 120 9.08 -26.82 10.79
N GLU A 121 10.27 -26.25 10.55
CA GLU A 121 11.24 -25.89 11.60
C GLU A 121 10.62 -24.95 12.64
N LEU A 122 9.82 -23.98 12.21
CA LEU A 122 9.21 -22.97 13.09
C LEU A 122 7.76 -23.30 13.48
N GLY A 123 7.26 -24.50 13.16
CA GLY A 123 5.93 -24.97 13.55
C GLY A 123 4.80 -24.05 13.09
N VAL A 124 4.83 -23.64 11.81
CA VAL A 124 3.82 -22.80 11.17
C VAL A 124 3.02 -23.63 10.16
N PRO A 125 1.68 -23.67 10.23
CA PRO A 125 0.88 -24.44 9.29
C PRO A 125 0.92 -23.82 7.89
N SER A 126 1.26 -24.62 6.89
CA SER A 126 1.42 -24.18 5.49
C SER A 126 0.11 -24.03 4.72
N ASN A 127 -0.96 -24.70 5.18
CA ASN A 127 -2.25 -24.84 4.49
C ASN A 127 -3.35 -23.88 4.99
N ARG A 128 -3.01 -22.86 5.79
CA ARG A 128 -3.95 -21.86 6.30
C ARG A 128 -3.73 -20.50 5.65
N HIS A 129 -4.76 -19.66 5.61
CA HIS A 129 -4.57 -18.24 5.28
C HIS A 129 -3.87 -17.52 6.44
N VAL A 130 -3.04 -16.51 6.13
CA VAL A 130 -2.33 -15.73 7.16
C VAL A 130 -3.30 -15.12 8.17
N ALA A 131 -4.46 -14.65 7.70
CA ALA A 131 -5.53 -14.12 8.56
C ALA A 131 -6.07 -15.14 9.60
N GLN A 132 -5.96 -16.45 9.35
CA GLN A 132 -6.44 -17.53 10.23
C GLN A 132 -5.38 -18.00 11.24
N LEU A 133 -4.16 -17.47 11.20
CA LEU A 133 -3.09 -17.81 12.13
C LEU A 133 -3.28 -17.10 13.48
N SER A 134 -2.95 -17.78 14.58
CA SER A 134 -2.86 -17.13 15.90
C SER A 134 -1.73 -16.09 15.94
N GLY A 135 -1.74 -15.15 16.89
CA GLY A 135 -0.68 -14.15 17.05
C GLY A 135 0.72 -14.78 17.14
N GLY A 136 0.86 -15.84 17.95
CA GLY A 136 2.12 -16.60 18.03
C GLY A 136 2.51 -17.28 16.71
N GLN A 137 1.54 -17.81 15.93
CA GLN A 137 1.84 -18.38 14.61
C GLN A 137 2.24 -17.32 13.59
N LYS A 138 1.62 -16.13 13.62
CA LYS A 138 2.01 -14.99 12.78
C LYS A 138 3.43 -14.53 13.12
N GLN A 139 3.77 -14.47 14.41
CA GLN A 139 5.13 -14.15 14.86
C GLN A 139 6.15 -15.15 14.32
N ARG A 140 5.89 -16.46 14.47
CA ARG A 140 6.78 -17.50 13.92
C ARG A 140 6.92 -17.43 12.40
N LEU A 141 5.83 -17.12 11.69
CA LEU A 141 5.88 -16.90 10.23
C LEU A 141 6.72 -15.66 9.85
N ALA A 142 6.61 -14.57 10.61
CA ALA A 142 7.40 -13.36 10.38
C ALA A 142 8.90 -13.62 10.60
N ILE A 143 9.24 -14.40 11.63
CA ILE A 143 10.60 -14.89 11.88
C ILE A 143 11.08 -15.75 10.71
N ALA A 144 10.26 -16.72 10.27
CA ALA A 144 10.56 -17.62 9.14
C ALA A 144 10.90 -16.86 7.86
N ARG A 145 10.03 -15.93 7.45
CA ARG A 145 10.24 -15.11 6.25
C ARG A 145 11.53 -14.30 6.35
N THR A 146 11.78 -13.71 7.51
CA THR A 146 12.93 -12.81 7.69
C THR A 146 14.23 -13.61 7.68
N LEU A 147 14.30 -14.75 8.38
CA LEU A 147 15.45 -15.66 8.32
C LEU A 147 15.68 -16.23 6.91
N ALA A 148 14.61 -16.59 6.22
CA ALA A 148 14.68 -17.15 4.87
C ALA A 148 15.24 -16.17 3.82
N SER A 149 15.22 -14.86 4.10
CA SER A 149 15.90 -13.84 3.29
C SER A 149 17.41 -13.76 3.50
N ASP A 150 17.95 -14.61 4.37
CA ASP A 150 19.37 -14.71 4.72
C ASP A 150 20.01 -13.35 5.12
N PRO A 151 19.50 -12.68 6.18
CA PRO A 151 20.11 -11.44 6.65
C PRO A 151 21.36 -11.73 7.49
N ASP A 152 22.30 -10.78 7.52
CA ASP A 152 23.47 -10.84 8.41
C ASP A 152 23.10 -10.44 9.85
N ILE A 153 22.16 -9.50 9.96
CA ILE A 153 21.67 -8.92 11.21
C ILE A 153 20.16 -9.00 11.25
N LEU A 154 19.62 -9.46 12.37
CA LEU A 154 18.20 -9.67 12.59
C LEU A 154 17.72 -8.77 13.71
N LEU A 155 16.79 -7.87 13.39
CA LEU A 155 16.18 -6.95 14.34
C LEU A 155 14.79 -7.45 14.71
N TYR A 156 14.45 -7.42 15.99
CA TYR A 156 13.12 -7.79 16.48
C TYR A 156 12.51 -6.59 17.21
N ASP A 157 11.39 -6.09 16.72
CA ASP A 157 10.66 -4.97 17.30
C ASP A 157 9.50 -5.52 18.15
N GLU A 158 9.69 -5.55 19.47
CA GLU A 158 8.76 -6.10 20.46
C GLU A 158 8.14 -7.47 20.11
N PRO A 159 8.98 -8.51 19.93
CA PRO A 159 8.52 -9.79 19.37
C PRO A 159 7.54 -10.58 20.24
N THR A 160 7.38 -10.21 21.52
CA THR A 160 6.45 -10.83 22.48
C THR A 160 5.23 -9.95 22.77
N SER A 161 5.14 -8.76 22.16
CA SER A 161 4.05 -7.80 22.38
C SER A 161 2.69 -8.38 21.98
N GLY A 162 1.70 -8.25 22.86
CA GLY A 162 0.33 -8.74 22.61
C GLY A 162 0.17 -10.26 22.64
N LEU A 163 1.19 -11.01 23.06
CA LEU A 163 1.10 -12.46 23.30
C LEU A 163 0.85 -12.75 24.78
N ASP A 164 0.18 -13.87 25.07
CA ASP A 164 0.13 -14.39 26.44
C ASP A 164 1.53 -14.87 26.89
N ALA A 165 1.77 -14.92 28.21
CA ALA A 165 3.08 -15.24 28.78
C ALA A 165 3.65 -16.59 28.29
N ALA A 166 2.80 -17.61 28.07
CA ALA A 166 3.26 -18.91 27.61
C ALA A 166 3.66 -18.87 26.12
N SER A 167 2.87 -18.18 25.29
CA SER A 167 3.22 -17.93 23.88
C SER A 167 4.46 -17.05 23.74
N GLY A 168 4.61 -16.02 24.58
CA GLY A 168 5.78 -15.15 24.61
C GLY A 168 7.07 -15.91 24.91
N ARG A 169 7.08 -16.78 25.92
CA ARG A 169 8.22 -17.66 26.24
C ARG A 169 8.60 -18.57 25.08
N LYS A 170 7.60 -19.19 24.42
CA LYS A 170 7.84 -20.03 23.23
C LYS A 170 8.49 -19.24 22.09
N VAL A 171 8.08 -17.98 21.88
CA VAL A 171 8.71 -17.10 20.88
C VAL A 171 10.15 -16.74 21.29
N ALA A 172 10.39 -16.40 22.56
CA ALA A 172 11.73 -16.10 23.05
C ALA A 172 12.68 -17.32 22.88
N GLU A 173 12.24 -18.50 23.30
CA GLU A 173 12.99 -19.75 23.09
C GLU A 173 13.29 -19.99 21.60
N LEU A 174 12.34 -19.73 20.72
CA LEU A 174 12.53 -19.86 19.28
C LEU A 174 13.57 -18.88 18.72
N ILE A 175 13.58 -17.63 19.21
CA ILE A 175 14.61 -16.64 18.86
C ILE A 175 15.99 -17.16 19.29
N ARG A 176 16.12 -17.74 20.49
CA ARG A 176 17.39 -18.33 20.95
C ARG A 176 17.82 -19.52 20.10
N GLN A 177 16.90 -20.45 19.81
CA GLN A 177 17.19 -21.64 19.02
C GLN A 177 17.62 -21.29 17.59
N THR A 178 16.89 -20.40 16.92
CA THR A 178 17.23 -19.95 15.57
C THR A 178 18.55 -19.18 15.55
N GLN A 179 18.81 -18.35 16.56
CA GLN A 179 20.08 -17.66 16.69
C GLN A 179 21.25 -18.63 16.88
N GLN A 180 21.12 -19.66 17.72
CA GLN A 180 22.15 -20.68 17.91
C GLN A 180 22.40 -21.51 16.65
N ARG A 181 21.34 -21.86 15.91
CA ARG A 181 21.40 -22.65 14.68
C ARG A 181 22.01 -21.89 13.51
N HIS A 182 21.64 -20.61 13.34
CA HIS A 182 22.05 -19.81 12.17
C HIS A 182 23.17 -18.79 12.48
N GLN A 183 23.56 -18.64 13.75
CA GLN A 183 24.67 -17.79 14.20
C GLN A 183 24.58 -16.33 13.68
N ARG A 184 23.34 -15.82 13.60
CA ARG A 184 23.02 -14.45 13.18
C ARG A 184 23.19 -13.49 14.34
N THR A 185 23.55 -12.25 14.02
CA THR A 185 23.59 -11.16 15.01
C THR A 185 22.16 -10.71 15.24
N SER A 186 21.67 -10.81 16.47
CA SER A 186 20.27 -10.52 16.79
C SER A 186 20.15 -9.35 17.76
N VAL A 187 19.34 -8.36 17.41
CA VAL A 187 19.00 -7.24 18.29
C VAL A 187 17.51 -7.29 18.58
N VAL A 188 17.13 -7.38 19.85
CA VAL A 188 15.73 -7.46 20.27
C VAL A 188 15.39 -6.22 21.07
N VAL A 189 14.42 -5.45 20.60
CA VAL A 189 13.84 -4.32 21.35
C VAL A 189 12.61 -4.80 22.10
N THR A 190 12.49 -4.42 23.38
CA THR A 190 11.28 -4.69 24.16
C THR A 190 11.08 -3.68 25.28
N HIS A 191 9.84 -3.49 25.71
CA HIS A 191 9.51 -2.92 27.01
C HIS A 191 9.13 -3.99 28.04
N ASP A 192 8.61 -5.14 27.59
CA ASP A 192 8.41 -6.35 28.39
C ASP A 192 9.70 -7.19 28.36
N TYR A 193 10.57 -6.91 29.32
CA TYR A 193 11.91 -7.46 29.37
C TYR A 193 11.96 -8.84 30.05
N GLU A 194 11.02 -9.17 30.94
CA GLU A 194 11.06 -10.40 31.75
C GLU A 194 11.09 -11.65 30.87
N THR A 195 10.30 -11.65 29.80
CA THR A 195 10.19 -12.77 28.86
C THR A 195 11.47 -12.95 28.02
N LEU A 196 12.23 -11.88 27.78
CA LEU A 196 13.35 -11.85 26.83
C LEU A 196 14.74 -11.76 27.48
N LEU A 197 14.83 -11.36 28.74
CA LEU A 197 16.09 -11.38 29.49
C LEU A 197 16.77 -12.76 29.52
N PRO A 198 16.05 -13.90 29.70
CA PRO A 198 16.69 -15.21 29.78
C PRO A 198 17.43 -15.64 28.50
N ILE A 199 17.09 -15.05 27.34
CA ILE A 199 17.74 -15.36 26.06
C ILE A 199 18.85 -14.36 25.69
N ALA A 200 19.01 -13.29 26.46
CA ALA A 200 19.96 -12.22 26.18
C ALA A 200 21.40 -12.68 26.47
N ASP A 201 22.33 -12.38 25.56
CA ASP A 201 23.76 -12.46 25.86
C ASP A 201 24.26 -11.13 26.46
N GLU A 202 23.72 -10.01 25.97
CA GLU A 202 23.98 -8.63 26.43
C GLU A 202 22.68 -7.82 26.52
N VAL A 203 22.65 -6.85 27.43
CA VAL A 203 21.50 -5.94 27.61
C VAL A 203 21.96 -4.49 27.50
N LEU A 204 21.26 -3.73 26.67
CA LEU A 204 21.40 -2.28 26.57
C LEU A 204 20.11 -1.63 27.08
N LEU A 205 20.23 -0.58 27.90
CA LEU A 205 19.11 0.26 28.30
C LEU A 205 19.12 1.52 27.44
N LEU A 206 17.99 1.79 26.79
CA LEU A 206 17.68 3.10 26.25
C LEU A 206 17.16 3.98 27.39
N ASP A 207 18.06 4.76 27.97
CA ASP A 207 17.76 5.61 29.12
C ASP A 207 16.97 6.85 28.65
N SER A 208 15.73 6.97 29.11
CA SER A 208 14.83 8.08 28.77
C SER A 208 15.33 9.45 29.27
N ALA A 209 16.09 9.48 30.37
CA ALA A 209 16.56 10.71 31.00
C ALA A 209 17.83 11.22 30.33
N GLU A 210 18.79 10.33 30.11
CA GLU A 210 20.05 10.68 29.44
C GLU A 210 19.91 10.70 27.91
N LYS A 211 18.88 10.03 27.38
CA LYS A 211 18.66 9.80 25.94
C LYS A 211 19.82 9.05 25.30
N ARG A 212 20.43 8.10 25.99
CA ARG A 212 21.59 7.32 25.50
C ARG A 212 21.32 5.83 25.61
N LEU A 213 22.01 5.03 24.77
CA LEU A 213 22.12 3.59 25.02
C LEU A 213 23.26 3.31 25.98
N VAL A 214 22.95 2.64 27.09
CA VAL A 214 23.90 2.28 28.13
C VAL A 214 23.94 0.76 28.28
N SER A 215 25.14 0.17 28.31
CA SER A 215 25.29 -1.26 28.56
C SER A 215 25.07 -1.58 30.04
N ILE A 216 24.29 -2.61 30.33
CA ILE A 216 24.04 -3.08 31.71
C ILE A 216 24.79 -4.38 31.96
N ALA A 217 25.61 -4.39 33.01
CA ALA A 217 26.31 -5.58 33.48
C ALA A 217 25.30 -6.64 33.97
N ARG A 218 25.63 -7.93 33.81
CA ARG A 218 24.71 -9.04 34.16
C ARG A 218 24.25 -9.03 35.62
N GLU A 219 25.10 -8.54 36.51
CA GLU A 219 24.82 -8.42 37.95
C GLU A 219 23.70 -7.42 38.24
N ASP A 220 23.55 -6.40 37.39
CA ASP A 220 22.59 -5.31 37.56
C ASP A 220 21.27 -5.53 36.79
N TRP A 221 21.09 -6.68 36.15
CA TRP A 221 19.87 -6.97 35.38
C TRP A 221 18.61 -6.94 36.26
N SER A 222 18.73 -7.22 37.55
CA SER A 222 17.63 -7.13 38.51
C SER A 222 17.14 -5.69 38.76
N GLN A 223 17.97 -4.68 38.49
CA GLN A 223 17.68 -3.25 38.71
C GLN A 223 17.11 -2.57 37.45
N ILE A 224 16.99 -3.29 36.33
CA ILE A 224 16.39 -2.81 35.09
C ILE A 224 14.99 -2.16 35.30
N PRO A 225 14.04 -2.76 36.06
CA PRO A 225 12.75 -2.12 36.32
C PRO A 225 12.86 -0.71 36.93
N ASP A 226 13.77 -0.52 37.88
CA ASP A 226 13.93 0.77 38.59
C ASP A 226 14.47 1.87 37.66
N ARG A 227 15.21 1.49 36.62
CA ARG A 227 15.78 2.40 35.63
C ARG A 227 14.86 2.64 34.43
N MET A 228 13.86 1.79 34.20
CA MET A 228 12.87 1.98 33.13
C MET A 228 11.75 2.93 33.55
N LYS A 229 12.09 4.23 33.60
CA LYS A 229 11.08 5.27 33.76
C LYS A 229 10.34 5.48 32.42
N PRO A 230 8.99 5.41 32.39
CA PRO A 230 8.24 5.78 31.20
C PRO A 230 8.52 7.24 30.86
N VAL A 231 8.71 7.54 29.57
CA VAL A 231 8.85 8.91 29.11
C VAL A 231 7.53 9.61 29.42
N ALA A 232 7.55 10.68 30.21
CA ALA A 232 6.40 11.55 30.32
C ALA A 232 6.11 12.10 28.91
N THR A 233 5.00 11.68 28.31
CA THR A 233 4.48 12.34 27.12
C THR A 233 4.11 13.76 27.52
N GLU A 234 5.04 14.70 27.36
CA GLU A 234 4.64 16.08 27.19
C GLU A 234 3.69 16.09 25.98
N PRO A 235 2.45 16.59 26.13
CA PRO A 235 1.59 16.77 24.98
C PRO A 235 2.39 17.62 24.01
N ILE A 236 2.57 17.13 22.78
CA ILE A 236 3.06 17.94 21.68
C ILE A 236 2.10 19.12 21.64
N THR A 237 2.53 20.25 22.17
CA THR A 237 1.85 21.52 21.99
C THR A 237 1.98 21.78 20.51
N THR A 238 0.96 21.33 19.77
CA THR A 238 0.72 21.89 18.45
C THR A 238 0.70 23.39 18.69
N PRO A 239 1.58 24.17 18.03
CA PRO A 239 1.51 25.60 18.16
C PRO A 239 0.05 25.98 17.87
N ASP A 240 -0.53 26.87 18.67
CA ASP A 240 -1.87 27.44 18.45
C ASP A 240 -1.86 28.16 17.10
N THR A 241 -1.90 27.39 16.02
CA THR A 241 -2.08 27.87 14.68
C THR A 241 -3.54 28.24 14.62
N THR A 242 -3.80 29.55 14.55
CA THR A 242 -5.10 30.10 14.22
C THR A 242 -5.73 29.27 13.10
N ILE A 243 -7.04 29.05 13.16
CA ILE A 243 -7.79 28.20 12.22
C ILE A 243 -7.47 28.57 10.74
N ALA A 244 -7.12 29.82 10.47
CA ALA A 244 -6.65 30.29 9.17
C ALA A 244 -5.25 29.77 8.75
N ALA A 245 -4.28 29.71 9.67
CA ALA A 245 -2.93 29.22 9.38
C ALA A 245 -2.89 27.69 9.22
N SER A 246 -3.68 26.95 10.01
CA SER A 246 -3.78 25.48 9.88
C SER A 246 -4.50 25.06 8.59
N SER A 247 -5.50 25.84 8.16
CA SER A 247 -6.19 25.61 6.87
C SER A 247 -5.32 26.01 5.68
N LEU A 248 -4.57 27.12 5.74
CA LEU A 248 -3.61 27.49 4.69
C LEU A 248 -2.44 26.50 4.57
N ALA A 249 -1.85 26.05 5.69
CA ALA A 249 -0.82 25.01 5.68
C ALA A 249 -1.37 23.63 5.29
N GLY A 250 -2.66 23.39 5.56
CA GLY A 250 -3.41 22.24 5.08
C GLY A 250 -3.58 22.28 3.57
N ILE A 251 -3.99 23.42 3.01
CA ILE A 251 -4.13 23.69 1.57
C ILE A 251 -2.77 23.61 0.87
N ASP A 252 -1.71 24.15 1.46
CA ASP A 252 -0.37 24.10 0.87
C ASP A 252 0.15 22.66 0.80
N ARG A 253 0.12 21.91 1.91
CA ARG A 253 0.43 20.46 1.92
C ARG A 253 -0.50 19.67 0.98
N PHE A 254 -1.74 20.09 0.84
CA PHE A 254 -2.76 19.52 -0.04
C PHE A 254 -2.44 19.78 -1.52
N VAL A 255 -1.92 20.96 -1.88
CA VAL A 255 -1.49 21.32 -3.24
C VAL A 255 -0.14 20.67 -3.56
N THR A 256 0.85 20.67 -2.65
CA THR A 256 2.15 20.03 -2.90
C THR A 256 2.05 18.52 -2.99
N ALA A 257 1.25 17.86 -2.13
CA ALA A 257 1.02 16.42 -2.21
C ALA A 257 0.28 16.01 -3.50
N THR A 258 -0.61 16.87 -3.99
CA THR A 258 -1.34 16.62 -5.24
C THR A 258 -0.47 16.93 -6.45
N GLY A 259 0.30 18.01 -6.42
CA GLY A 259 1.28 18.36 -7.44
C GLY A 259 2.33 17.27 -7.59
N SER A 260 2.84 16.71 -6.49
CA SER A 260 3.79 15.60 -6.54
C SER A 260 3.17 14.30 -7.06
N ALA A 261 1.93 13.98 -6.71
CA ALA A 261 1.20 12.84 -7.27
C ALA A 261 0.90 12.99 -8.77
N LEU A 262 0.56 14.21 -9.21
CA LEU A 262 0.31 14.54 -10.61
C LEU A 262 1.61 14.48 -11.42
N ILE A 263 2.70 15.06 -10.91
CA ILE A 263 4.04 14.97 -11.50
C ILE A 263 4.49 13.51 -11.57
N ALA A 264 4.24 12.71 -10.53
CA ALA A 264 4.55 11.28 -10.56
C ALA A 264 3.73 10.51 -11.60
N ALA A 265 2.43 10.80 -11.74
CA ALA A 265 1.59 10.21 -12.78
C ALA A 265 2.08 10.57 -14.19
N VAL A 266 2.53 11.81 -14.40
CA VAL A 266 3.12 12.27 -15.66
C VAL A 266 4.49 11.64 -15.90
N ARG A 267 5.30 11.41 -14.87
CA ARG A 267 6.64 10.78 -14.98
C ARG A 267 6.60 9.28 -15.16
N LEU A 268 5.54 8.59 -14.71
CA LEU A 268 5.39 7.13 -14.78
C LEU A 268 5.66 6.52 -16.18
N PRO A 269 5.16 7.09 -17.31
CA PRO A 269 5.53 6.59 -18.64
C PRO A 269 7.00 6.87 -19.03
N PHE A 270 7.64 7.90 -18.47
CA PHE A 270 9.03 8.26 -18.76
C PHE A 270 10.06 7.50 -17.89
N ASP A 271 9.67 7.09 -16.68
CA ASP A 271 10.53 6.31 -15.78
C ASP A 271 10.65 4.83 -16.20
N GLY A 272 9.95 4.43 -17.27
CA GLY A 272 9.90 3.07 -17.80
C GLY A 272 9.03 2.14 -16.96
N LEU A 273 8.30 1.23 -17.60
CA LEU A 273 7.62 0.14 -16.88
C LEU A 273 8.70 -0.67 -16.15
N PRO A 274 8.66 -0.77 -14.81
CA PRO A 274 9.72 -1.44 -14.09
C PRO A 274 9.68 -2.93 -14.45
N LEU A 275 10.75 -3.41 -15.09
CA LEU A 275 10.95 -4.83 -15.29
C LEU A 275 10.98 -5.50 -13.92
N PHE A 276 9.96 -6.32 -13.63
CA PHE A 276 9.90 -7.06 -12.38
C PHE A 276 11.16 -7.91 -12.27
N PRO A 277 11.98 -7.74 -11.21
CA PRO A 277 13.15 -8.60 -11.03
C PRO A 277 12.74 -10.08 -10.94
N ARG A 278 11.50 -10.34 -10.51
CA ARG A 278 10.85 -11.66 -10.60
C ARG A 278 9.41 -11.58 -11.08
N PRO A 279 9.10 -11.98 -12.33
CA PRO A 279 7.78 -11.80 -12.93
C PRO A 279 6.68 -12.59 -12.19
N ARG A 280 7.00 -13.75 -11.62
CA ARG A 280 6.02 -14.55 -10.83
C ARG A 280 5.38 -13.77 -9.69
N TRP A 281 6.15 -12.88 -9.05
CA TRP A 281 5.65 -12.07 -7.94
C TRP A 281 4.88 -10.87 -8.47
N GLY A 282 5.40 -10.21 -9.51
CA GLY A 282 4.68 -9.12 -10.19
C GLY A 282 3.28 -9.55 -10.65
N ILE A 283 3.16 -10.73 -11.27
CA ILE A 283 1.87 -11.30 -11.69
C ILE A 283 0.94 -11.54 -10.50
N ARG A 284 1.43 -12.06 -9.38
CA ARG A 284 0.59 -12.29 -8.18
C ARG A 284 0.04 -10.99 -7.60
N PHE A 285 0.90 -9.97 -7.42
CA PHE A 285 0.47 -8.66 -6.94
C PHE A 285 -0.47 -7.98 -7.93
N PHE A 286 -0.18 -8.07 -9.23
CA PHE A 286 -1.06 -7.57 -10.29
C PHE A 286 -2.44 -8.23 -10.24
N LEU A 287 -2.52 -9.56 -10.15
CA LEU A 287 -3.80 -10.28 -10.06
C LEU A 287 -4.59 -9.92 -8.80
N HIS A 288 -3.89 -9.66 -7.68
CA HIS A 288 -4.53 -9.17 -6.46
C HIS A 288 -5.20 -7.80 -6.69
N TYR A 289 -4.46 -6.81 -7.21
CA TYR A 289 -5.03 -5.49 -7.49
C TYR A 289 -6.07 -5.51 -8.62
N LEU A 290 -5.91 -6.36 -9.63
CA LEU A 290 -6.90 -6.54 -10.69
C LEU A 290 -8.23 -7.06 -10.12
N ARG A 291 -8.19 -8.00 -9.17
CA ARG A 291 -9.39 -8.47 -8.45
C ARG A 291 -9.97 -7.41 -7.51
N LEU A 292 -9.12 -6.58 -6.90
CA LEU A 292 -9.56 -5.49 -6.03
C LEU A 292 -10.35 -4.42 -6.82
N VAL A 293 -9.79 -3.98 -7.94
CA VAL A 293 -10.34 -2.94 -8.82
C VAL A 293 -11.49 -3.50 -9.67
N GLY A 294 -11.28 -4.63 -10.36
CA GLY A 294 -12.22 -5.27 -11.27
C GLY A 294 -13.08 -6.37 -10.64
N GLY A 295 -13.22 -6.41 -9.32
CA GLY A 295 -13.99 -7.44 -8.61
C GLY A 295 -15.50 -7.38 -8.86
N PRO A 296 -16.29 -8.39 -8.45
CA PRO A 296 -17.72 -8.50 -8.76
C PRO A 296 -18.57 -7.32 -8.29
N SER A 297 -18.18 -6.67 -7.18
CA SER A 297 -18.86 -5.46 -6.71
C SER A 297 -18.71 -4.30 -7.68
N ALA A 298 -17.58 -4.19 -8.38
CA ALA A 298 -17.36 -3.19 -9.43
C ALA A 298 -18.33 -3.36 -10.61
N TRP A 299 -18.60 -4.62 -10.96
CA TRP A 299 -19.50 -4.95 -12.05
C TRP A 299 -20.93 -4.57 -11.68
N ALA A 300 -21.37 -4.92 -10.47
CA ALA A 300 -22.73 -4.68 -10.02
C ALA A 300 -23.12 -3.19 -10.08
N TYR A 301 -22.30 -2.30 -9.52
CA TYR A 301 -22.65 -0.87 -9.52
C TYR A 301 -22.48 -0.22 -10.90
N LEU A 302 -21.52 -0.65 -11.73
CA LEU A 302 -21.35 -0.07 -13.07
C LEU A 302 -22.41 -0.53 -14.06
N ILE A 303 -22.85 -1.78 -13.97
CA ILE A 303 -24.02 -2.26 -14.71
C ILE A 303 -25.23 -1.43 -14.29
N LEU A 304 -25.49 -1.29 -12.99
CA LEU A 304 -26.62 -0.51 -12.50
C LEU A 304 -26.56 0.95 -12.97
N ALA A 305 -25.38 1.57 -12.90
CA ALA A 305 -25.17 2.94 -13.33
C ALA A 305 -25.38 3.10 -14.84
N GLY A 306 -24.90 2.15 -15.65
CA GLY A 306 -25.18 2.07 -17.08
C GLY A 306 -26.67 1.91 -17.38
N LEU A 307 -27.37 1.03 -16.66
CA LEU A 307 -28.82 0.85 -16.77
C LEU A 307 -29.58 2.16 -16.45
N ILE A 308 -29.19 2.85 -15.39
CA ILE A 308 -29.82 4.12 -15.00
C ILE A 308 -29.61 5.16 -16.10
N VAL A 309 -28.37 5.38 -16.55
CA VAL A 309 -28.04 6.40 -17.55
C VAL A 309 -28.68 6.09 -18.90
N GLY A 310 -28.65 4.84 -19.35
CA GLY A 310 -29.29 4.42 -20.61
C GLY A 310 -30.80 4.62 -20.58
N PHE A 311 -31.46 4.26 -19.47
CA PHE A 311 -32.88 4.49 -19.27
C PHE A 311 -33.22 5.98 -19.24
N THR A 312 -32.55 6.76 -18.38
CA THR A 312 -32.88 8.19 -18.22
C THR A 312 -32.64 8.96 -19.50
N THR A 313 -31.52 8.70 -20.20
CA THR A 313 -31.22 9.36 -21.46
C THR A 313 -32.26 9.03 -22.51
N THR A 314 -32.64 7.76 -22.67
CA THR A 314 -33.58 7.34 -23.71
C THR A 314 -35.01 7.76 -23.39
N TYR A 315 -35.48 7.45 -22.18
CA TYR A 315 -36.86 7.72 -21.77
C TYR A 315 -37.17 9.21 -21.78
N PHE A 316 -36.32 10.03 -21.15
CA PHE A 316 -36.62 11.46 -21.01
C PHE A 316 -36.48 12.21 -22.34
N THR A 317 -35.54 11.81 -23.21
CA THR A 317 -35.39 12.43 -24.55
C THR A 317 -36.66 12.29 -25.38
N PHE A 318 -37.28 11.10 -25.40
CA PHE A 318 -38.52 10.89 -26.15
C PHE A 318 -39.77 11.35 -25.42
N ARG A 319 -39.78 11.29 -24.08
CA ARG A 319 -40.95 11.67 -23.27
C ARG A 319 -41.17 13.18 -23.23
N PHE A 320 -40.10 13.97 -23.18
CA PHE A 320 -40.15 15.43 -22.98
C PHE A 320 -39.84 16.22 -24.25
N LEU A 321 -39.96 15.61 -25.43
CA LEU A 321 -39.77 16.30 -26.70
C LEU A 321 -40.84 17.40 -26.90
N PRO A 322 -40.45 18.66 -27.17
CA PRO A 322 -41.38 19.74 -27.45
C PRO A 322 -42.22 19.43 -28.69
N PHE A 323 -43.54 19.63 -28.64
CA PHE A 323 -44.47 19.35 -29.75
C PHE A 323 -44.34 17.92 -30.31
N ARG A 324 -44.22 16.92 -29.42
CA ARG A 324 -43.99 15.50 -29.71
C ARG A 324 -44.75 14.95 -30.94
N LEU A 325 -46.02 15.31 -31.14
CA LEU A 325 -46.84 14.84 -32.27
C LEU A 325 -46.31 15.28 -33.64
N TYR A 326 -45.57 16.39 -33.72
CA TYR A 326 -45.05 16.96 -34.97
C TYR A 326 -43.55 16.75 -35.12
N THR A 327 -42.79 16.92 -34.02
CA THR A 327 -41.32 16.87 -34.05
C THR A 327 -40.77 15.45 -34.01
N GLN A 328 -41.44 14.53 -33.30
CA GLN A 328 -40.92 13.18 -33.12
C GLN A 328 -40.81 12.39 -34.44
N PRO A 329 -41.82 12.36 -35.33
CA PRO A 329 -41.69 11.64 -36.60
C PRO A 329 -40.59 12.18 -37.51
N LEU A 330 -40.20 13.45 -37.34
CA LEU A 330 -39.19 14.12 -38.15
C LEU A 330 -37.76 13.97 -37.61
N LEU A 331 -37.61 13.70 -36.31
CA LEU A 331 -36.30 13.73 -35.61
C LEU A 331 -35.94 12.42 -34.92
N ILE A 332 -36.80 11.40 -34.95
CA ILE A 332 -36.59 10.17 -34.18
C ILE A 332 -35.27 9.49 -34.49
N ASP A 333 -34.82 9.52 -35.76
CA ASP A 333 -33.55 8.98 -36.18
C ASP A 333 -32.35 9.81 -35.70
N GLU A 334 -32.43 11.14 -35.81
CA GLU A 334 -31.38 12.05 -35.32
C GLU A 334 -31.26 12.02 -33.79
N LEU A 335 -32.38 11.96 -33.07
CA LEU A 335 -32.42 11.83 -31.62
C LEU A 335 -31.80 10.51 -31.18
N LEU A 336 -32.16 9.41 -31.84
CA LEU A 336 -31.65 8.10 -31.48
C LEU A 336 -30.15 8.00 -31.72
N SER A 337 -29.67 8.54 -32.83
CA SER A 337 -28.24 8.57 -33.08
C SER A 337 -27.49 9.51 -32.14
N SER A 338 -28.11 10.62 -31.73
CA SER A 338 -27.57 11.53 -30.71
C SER A 338 -27.48 10.87 -29.34
N ILE A 339 -28.47 10.04 -28.96
CA ILE A 339 -28.44 9.24 -27.72
C ILE A 339 -27.27 8.27 -27.75
N GLY A 340 -27.09 7.52 -28.85
CA GLY A 340 -25.97 6.58 -28.99
C GLY A 340 -24.61 7.28 -28.88
N PHE A 341 -24.47 8.42 -29.55
CA PHE A 341 -23.30 9.28 -29.44
C PHE A 341 -23.04 9.76 -28.01
N ALA A 342 -24.05 10.31 -27.34
CA ALA A 342 -23.95 10.87 -25.99
C ALA A 342 -23.62 9.78 -24.96
N LEU A 343 -24.29 8.62 -25.04
CA LEU A 343 -24.02 7.47 -24.17
C LEU A 343 -22.58 6.99 -24.32
N TYR A 344 -22.10 6.81 -25.56
CA TYR A 344 -20.78 6.26 -25.82
C TYR A 344 -19.63 7.23 -25.54
N ARG A 345 -19.72 8.50 -25.95
CA ARG A 345 -18.59 9.44 -25.91
C ARG A 345 -18.53 10.31 -24.66
N VAL A 346 -19.65 10.47 -23.95
CA VAL A 346 -19.80 11.46 -22.87
C VAL A 346 -20.34 10.83 -21.59
N LEU A 347 -21.59 10.39 -21.59
CA LEU A 347 -22.33 10.07 -20.37
C LEU A 347 -21.77 8.83 -19.66
N VAL A 348 -21.58 7.72 -20.39
CA VAL A 348 -21.05 6.49 -19.77
C VAL A 348 -19.59 6.66 -19.36
N PRO A 349 -18.67 7.18 -20.20
CA PRO A 349 -17.27 7.38 -19.79
C PRO A 349 -17.12 8.26 -18.54
N ILE A 350 -17.80 9.42 -18.47
CA ILE A 350 -17.72 10.31 -17.31
C ILE A 350 -18.23 9.61 -16.05
N LEU A 351 -19.41 8.99 -16.13
CA LEU A 351 -20.05 8.34 -15.00
C LEU A 351 -19.26 7.11 -14.52
N ALA A 352 -18.85 6.24 -15.44
CA ALA A 352 -18.11 5.02 -15.13
C ALA A 352 -16.76 5.34 -14.48
N THR A 353 -15.96 6.22 -15.10
CA THR A 353 -14.65 6.61 -14.56
C THR A 353 -14.77 7.35 -13.23
N THR A 354 -15.83 8.13 -13.01
CA THR A 354 -16.09 8.79 -11.72
C THR A 354 -16.42 7.78 -10.61
N LEU A 355 -17.28 6.80 -10.90
CA LEU A 355 -17.62 5.75 -9.94
C LEU A 355 -16.41 4.84 -9.63
N ILE A 356 -15.62 4.50 -10.66
CA ILE A 356 -14.35 3.78 -10.50
C ILE A 356 -13.37 4.60 -9.64
N ALA A 357 -13.25 5.90 -9.90
CA ALA A 357 -12.39 6.80 -9.14
C ALA A 357 -12.76 6.85 -7.65
N ALA A 358 -14.05 6.97 -7.34
CA ALA A 358 -14.53 6.99 -5.98
C ALA A 358 -14.33 5.64 -5.28
N ARG A 359 -14.88 4.55 -5.82
CA ARG A 359 -14.87 3.24 -5.15
C ARG A 359 -13.50 2.56 -5.22
N CYS A 360 -12.94 2.43 -6.42
CA CYS A 360 -11.71 1.66 -6.62
C CYS A 360 -10.48 2.45 -6.17
N GLY A 361 -10.47 3.78 -6.34
CA GLY A 361 -9.43 4.64 -5.76
C GLY A 361 -9.39 4.52 -4.23
N ALA A 362 -10.55 4.61 -3.56
CA ALA A 362 -10.69 4.38 -2.12
C ALA A 362 -10.20 3.00 -1.68
N ALA A 363 -10.57 1.94 -2.42
CA ALA A 363 -10.16 0.58 -2.09
C ALA A 363 -8.64 0.40 -2.13
N VAL A 364 -7.97 0.98 -3.13
CA VAL A 364 -6.50 0.96 -3.22
C VAL A 364 -5.86 1.79 -2.12
N ALA A 365 -6.37 2.99 -1.83
CA ALA A 365 -5.86 3.80 -0.73
C ALA A 365 -6.02 3.11 0.64
N ALA A 366 -7.12 2.39 0.84
CA ALA A 366 -7.33 1.59 2.03
C ALA A 366 -6.32 0.44 2.14
N ASP A 367 -6.17 -0.37 1.09
CA ASP A 367 -5.26 -1.51 1.06
C ASP A 367 -3.80 -1.07 1.26
N VAL A 368 -3.33 -0.09 0.48
CA VAL A 368 -1.97 0.47 0.61
C VAL A 368 -1.79 1.15 1.97
N GLY A 369 -2.81 1.83 2.48
CA GLY A 369 -2.79 2.45 3.80
C GLY A 369 -2.65 1.44 4.94
N VAL A 370 -3.34 0.31 4.87
CA VAL A 370 -3.18 -0.80 5.81
C VAL A 370 -1.78 -1.41 5.72
N LYS A 371 -1.23 -1.56 4.50
CA LYS A 371 0.15 -2.04 4.29
C LYS A 371 1.20 -1.09 4.87
N GLN A 372 0.99 0.22 4.73
CA GLN A 372 1.87 1.23 5.32
C GLN A 372 1.77 1.23 6.84
N TYR A 373 0.56 1.19 7.40
CA TYR A 373 0.33 1.13 8.85
C TYR A 373 0.93 -0.14 9.45
N GLY A 374 0.70 -1.30 8.83
CA GLY A 374 1.19 -2.62 9.21
C GLY A 374 2.70 -2.86 9.04
N GLY A 375 3.45 -1.90 8.51
CA GLY A 375 4.88 -2.04 8.22
C GLY A 375 5.23 -2.93 7.04
N GLN A 376 4.25 -3.39 6.24
CA GLN A 376 4.48 -4.27 5.09
C GLN A 376 5.30 -3.58 3.99
N ILE A 377 5.11 -2.26 3.80
CA ILE A 377 5.90 -1.46 2.86
C ILE A 377 7.38 -1.38 3.31
N ASP A 378 7.62 -1.26 4.61
CA ASP A 378 8.96 -1.28 5.17
C ASP A 378 9.59 -2.68 5.11
N ALA A 379 8.78 -3.75 5.28
CA ALA A 379 9.22 -5.12 5.05
C ALA A 379 9.67 -5.39 3.60
N LEU A 380 9.01 -4.78 2.61
CA LEU A 380 9.49 -4.84 1.23
C LEU A 380 10.88 -4.19 1.10
N ARG A 381 11.07 -3.02 1.72
CA ARG A 381 12.35 -2.30 1.67
C ARG A 381 13.49 -3.09 2.32
N THR A 382 13.25 -3.74 3.45
CA THR A 382 14.28 -4.58 4.12
C THR A 382 14.65 -5.82 3.31
N LEU A 383 13.73 -6.34 2.50
CA LEU A 383 13.99 -7.40 1.52
C LEU A 383 14.72 -6.90 0.25
N GLY A 384 15.08 -5.62 0.19
CA GLY A 384 15.71 -5.01 -0.99
C GLY A 384 14.73 -4.81 -2.15
N VAL A 385 13.42 -4.87 -1.89
CA VAL A 385 12.37 -4.68 -2.89
C VAL A 385 11.93 -3.23 -2.89
N ARG A 386 11.93 -2.60 -4.06
CA ARG A 386 11.38 -1.25 -4.24
C ARG A 386 9.84 -1.31 -4.20
N PRO A 387 9.16 -0.71 -3.20
CA PRO A 387 7.71 -0.83 -3.09
C PRO A 387 6.95 -0.26 -4.30
N GLN A 388 7.50 0.78 -4.94
CA GLN A 388 6.91 1.39 -6.14
C GLN A 388 6.78 0.39 -7.30
N VAL A 389 7.72 -0.54 -7.44
CA VAL A 389 7.69 -1.53 -8.53
C VAL A 389 6.59 -2.57 -8.31
N TYR A 390 6.41 -3.05 -7.08
CA TYR A 390 5.46 -4.12 -6.80
C TYR A 390 4.06 -3.65 -6.43
N LEU A 391 3.92 -2.43 -5.93
CA LEU A 391 2.64 -1.87 -5.52
C LEU A 391 2.14 -0.86 -6.57
N LEU A 392 2.83 0.26 -6.79
CA LEU A 392 2.36 1.31 -7.70
C LEU A 392 2.21 0.79 -9.14
N ALA A 393 3.21 0.10 -9.70
CA ALA A 393 3.10 -0.40 -11.07
C ALA A 393 1.96 -1.42 -11.22
N CYS A 394 1.79 -2.33 -10.26
CA CYS A 394 0.71 -3.30 -10.26
C CYS A 394 -0.68 -2.64 -10.13
N VAL A 395 -0.80 -1.62 -9.28
CA VAL A 395 -2.02 -0.80 -9.14
C VAL A 395 -2.35 -0.11 -10.47
N VAL A 396 -1.38 0.57 -11.08
CA VAL A 396 -1.58 1.32 -12.33
C VAL A 396 -1.93 0.37 -13.48
N MET A 397 -1.23 -0.75 -13.62
CA MET A 397 -1.58 -1.78 -14.60
C MET A 397 -2.98 -2.36 -14.36
N ALA A 398 -3.37 -2.57 -13.10
CA ALA A 398 -4.71 -3.07 -12.78
C ALA A 398 -5.79 -2.08 -13.21
N PHE A 399 -5.60 -0.78 -13.02
CA PHE A 399 -6.52 0.25 -13.54
C PHE A 399 -6.51 0.34 -15.07
N LEU A 400 -5.33 0.26 -15.71
CA LEU A 400 -5.22 0.28 -17.17
C LEU A 400 -6.01 -0.87 -17.83
N VAL A 401 -6.06 -2.04 -17.19
CA VAL A 401 -6.82 -3.20 -17.69
C VAL A 401 -8.29 -3.15 -17.25
N ALA A 402 -8.55 -2.86 -15.97
CA ALA A 402 -9.91 -2.93 -15.43
C ALA A 402 -10.80 -1.79 -15.93
N THR A 403 -10.31 -0.55 -16.02
CA THR A 403 -11.14 0.60 -16.35
C THR A 403 -11.82 0.47 -17.73
N PRO A 404 -11.11 0.12 -18.83
CA PRO A 404 -11.75 -0.07 -20.13
C PRO A 404 -12.77 -1.22 -20.14
N VAL A 405 -12.49 -2.33 -19.45
CA VAL A 405 -13.38 -3.49 -19.38
C VAL A 405 -14.66 -3.15 -18.63
N LEU A 406 -14.52 -2.47 -17.50
CA LEU A 406 -15.62 -2.05 -16.63
C LEU A 406 -16.50 -0.99 -17.32
N GLU A 407 -15.92 -0.08 -18.08
CA GLU A 407 -16.68 0.88 -18.87
C GLU A 407 -17.42 0.23 -20.03
N TRP A 408 -16.77 -0.69 -20.75
CA TRP A 408 -17.44 -1.45 -21.81
C TRP A 408 -18.65 -2.21 -21.28
N LEU A 409 -18.54 -2.78 -20.08
CA LEU A 409 -19.66 -3.42 -19.38
C LEU A 409 -20.79 -2.42 -19.07
N ALA A 410 -20.46 -1.23 -18.55
CA ALA A 410 -21.42 -0.17 -18.27
C ALA A 410 -22.13 0.32 -19.54
N PHE A 411 -21.38 0.50 -20.64
CA PHE A 411 -21.92 0.92 -21.93
C PHE A 411 -22.85 -0.15 -22.51
N THR A 412 -22.45 -1.43 -22.43
CA THR A 412 -23.28 -2.55 -22.88
C THR A 412 -24.59 -2.57 -22.09
N ALA A 413 -24.55 -2.39 -20.77
CA ALA A 413 -25.77 -2.29 -19.96
C ALA A 413 -26.65 -1.09 -20.38
N ALA A 414 -26.05 0.08 -20.62
CA ALA A 414 -26.75 1.27 -21.10
C ALA A 414 -27.39 1.07 -22.47
N GLN A 415 -26.73 0.34 -23.36
CA GLN A 415 -27.23 -0.03 -24.68
C GLN A 415 -28.47 -0.93 -24.57
N TRP A 416 -28.38 -1.99 -23.77
CA TRP A 416 -29.48 -2.95 -23.57
C TRP A 416 -30.74 -2.28 -23.02
N ILE A 417 -30.61 -1.44 -22.00
CA ILE A 417 -31.76 -0.74 -21.43
C ILE A 417 -32.30 0.34 -22.38
N SER A 418 -31.44 0.99 -23.17
CA SER A 418 -31.86 1.97 -24.17
C SER A 418 -32.74 1.32 -25.22
N LEU A 419 -32.31 0.16 -25.76
CA LEU A 419 -33.10 -0.65 -26.68
C LEU A 419 -34.44 -1.05 -26.06
N ALA A 420 -34.42 -1.63 -24.85
CA ALA A 420 -35.65 -2.06 -24.16
C ALA A 420 -36.62 -0.89 -23.93
N THR A 421 -36.11 0.28 -23.55
CA THR A 421 -36.89 1.50 -23.35
C THR A 421 -37.47 2.00 -24.67
N PHE A 422 -36.69 1.98 -25.75
CA PHE A 422 -37.15 2.42 -27.06
C PHE A 422 -38.26 1.52 -27.60
N VAL A 423 -38.08 0.20 -27.56
CA VAL A 423 -39.08 -0.78 -28.02
C VAL A 423 -40.38 -0.68 -27.20
N ASN A 424 -40.26 -0.46 -25.88
CA ASN A 424 -41.44 -0.29 -25.03
C ASN A 424 -42.20 1.02 -25.31
N THR A 425 -41.47 2.10 -25.63
CA THR A 425 -42.07 3.42 -25.92
C THR A 425 -42.59 3.55 -27.36
N HIS A 426 -42.03 2.78 -28.30
CA HIS A 426 -42.36 2.81 -29.73
C HIS A 426 -42.53 1.38 -30.30
N PRO A 427 -43.58 0.65 -29.87
CA PRO A 427 -43.79 -0.73 -30.29
C PRO A 427 -43.99 -0.88 -31.80
N ASP A 428 -44.52 0.14 -32.47
CA ASP A 428 -44.84 0.11 -33.91
C ASP A 428 -43.60 0.16 -34.82
N ILE A 429 -42.46 0.64 -34.30
CA ILE A 429 -41.22 0.86 -35.07
C ILE A 429 -40.28 -0.34 -34.91
N GLY A 430 -40.27 -0.97 -33.72
CA GLY A 430 -39.52 -2.18 -33.44
C GLY A 430 -38.02 -1.97 -33.17
N SER A 431 -37.32 -3.09 -32.89
CA SER A 431 -35.91 -3.11 -32.50
C SER A 431 -34.95 -2.85 -33.66
N HIS A 432 -35.32 -3.22 -34.89
CA HIS A 432 -34.43 -3.11 -36.04
C HIS A 432 -34.12 -1.65 -36.40
N PHE A 433 -35.12 -0.78 -36.30
CA PHE A 433 -34.92 0.66 -36.45
C PHE A 433 -33.93 1.19 -35.39
N TRP A 434 -34.04 0.70 -34.15
CA TRP A 434 -33.12 1.12 -33.09
C TRP A 434 -31.67 0.79 -33.45
N GLU A 435 -31.41 -0.43 -33.92
CA GLU A 435 -30.07 -0.89 -34.29
C GLU A 435 -29.47 -0.09 -35.45
N GLN A 436 -30.26 0.22 -36.47
CA GLN A 436 -29.83 0.98 -37.64
C GLN A 436 -29.43 2.43 -37.32
N HIS A 437 -30.10 3.04 -36.33
CA HIS A 437 -29.97 4.47 -36.07
C HIS A 437 -29.11 4.79 -34.84
N PHE A 438 -29.11 3.95 -33.81
CA PHE A 438 -28.34 4.19 -32.59
C PHE A 438 -26.83 4.31 -32.86
N PHE A 439 -26.30 3.47 -33.75
CA PHE A 439 -24.87 3.45 -34.10
C PHE A 439 -24.51 4.35 -35.28
N ARG A 440 -25.47 5.06 -35.89
CA ARG A 440 -25.23 5.82 -37.15
C ARG A 440 -24.08 6.83 -37.03
N HIS A 441 -24.04 7.63 -35.96
CA HIS A 441 -22.93 8.57 -35.70
C HIS A 441 -21.65 7.89 -35.16
N LEU A 442 -21.75 6.63 -34.70
CA LEU A 442 -20.62 5.82 -34.24
C LEU A 442 -19.95 5.06 -35.40
N GLY A 443 -20.63 4.84 -36.52
CA GLY A 443 -20.10 4.21 -37.74
C GLY A 443 -19.99 2.69 -37.67
N ASP A 444 -19.86 2.06 -38.85
CA ASP A 444 -19.98 0.60 -39.04
C ASP A 444 -18.63 -0.16 -38.99
N SER A 445 -17.54 0.49 -38.58
CA SER A 445 -16.21 -0.13 -38.47
C SER A 445 -16.12 -1.04 -37.24
N THR A 446 -15.12 -1.94 -37.20
CA THR A 446 -14.86 -2.81 -36.02
C THR A 446 -14.66 -2.02 -34.72
N TRP A 447 -14.28 -0.74 -34.83
CA TRP A 447 -14.18 0.20 -33.72
C TRP A 447 -15.06 1.42 -33.97
N PRO A 448 -15.89 1.85 -32.99
CA PRO A 448 -16.68 3.06 -33.10
C PRO A 448 -15.82 4.31 -33.37
N LYS A 449 -16.32 5.23 -34.19
CA LYS A 449 -15.77 6.57 -34.36
C LYS A 449 -15.67 7.25 -32.99
N GLY A 450 -14.48 7.73 -32.66
CA GLY A 450 -14.19 8.33 -31.36
C GLY A 450 -13.69 7.37 -30.29
N TRP A 451 -13.53 6.07 -30.60
CA TRP A 451 -12.95 5.08 -29.68
C TRP A 451 -11.60 5.53 -29.10
N GLY A 452 -10.74 6.15 -29.92
CA GLY A 452 -9.45 6.67 -29.45
C GLY A 452 -9.57 7.72 -28.35
N TRP A 453 -10.58 8.60 -28.43
CA TRP A 453 -10.85 9.61 -27.41
C TRP A 453 -11.38 9.00 -26.12
N VAL A 454 -12.29 8.02 -26.23
CA VAL A 454 -12.81 7.27 -25.09
C VAL A 454 -11.68 6.52 -24.39
N MET A 455 -10.83 5.81 -25.14
CA MET A 455 -9.66 5.14 -24.57
C MET A 455 -8.68 6.12 -23.93
N LEU A 456 -8.41 7.27 -24.55
CA LEU A 456 -7.55 8.29 -23.97
C LEU A 456 -8.08 8.77 -22.62
N LYS A 457 -9.39 9.06 -22.51
CA LYS A 457 -10.06 9.40 -21.24
C LYS A 457 -9.87 8.27 -20.22
N ASN A 458 -10.16 7.03 -20.61
CA ASN A 458 -10.19 5.89 -19.70
C ASN A 458 -8.82 5.54 -19.15
N LEU A 459 -7.80 5.52 -20.02
CA LEU A 459 -6.44 5.21 -19.63
C LEU A 459 -5.87 6.33 -18.76
N THR A 460 -6.10 7.60 -19.11
CA THR A 460 -5.64 8.75 -18.31
C THR A 460 -6.30 8.77 -16.93
N CYS A 461 -7.63 8.59 -16.87
CA CYS A 461 -8.39 8.48 -15.62
C CYS A 461 -7.95 7.28 -14.78
N GLY A 462 -7.71 6.13 -15.40
CA GLY A 462 -7.23 4.92 -14.73
C GLY A 462 -5.85 5.10 -14.10
N VAL A 463 -4.87 5.61 -14.86
CA VAL A 463 -3.50 5.88 -14.37
C VAL A 463 -3.55 6.89 -13.22
N GLY A 464 -4.26 7.99 -13.39
CA GLY A 464 -4.35 9.02 -12.34
C GLY A 464 -5.05 8.52 -11.08
N THR A 465 -6.15 7.79 -11.22
CA THR A 465 -6.85 7.19 -10.07
C THR A 465 -5.96 6.23 -9.29
N GLY A 466 -5.27 5.32 -9.98
CA GLY A 466 -4.35 4.37 -9.35
C GLY A 466 -3.17 5.06 -8.67
N THR A 467 -2.61 6.08 -9.31
CA THR A 467 -1.46 6.82 -8.79
C THR A 467 -1.85 7.63 -7.55
N ILE A 468 -2.94 8.38 -7.60
CA ILE A 468 -3.45 9.17 -6.46
C ILE A 468 -3.78 8.23 -5.29
N GLY A 469 -4.47 7.12 -5.55
CA GLY A 469 -4.81 6.12 -4.53
C GLY A 469 -3.56 5.54 -3.85
N TYR A 470 -2.53 5.20 -4.63
CA TYR A 470 -1.27 4.70 -4.10
C TYR A 470 -0.57 5.73 -3.21
N TYR A 471 -0.35 6.96 -3.68
CA TYR A 471 0.40 7.96 -2.92
C TYR A 471 -0.33 8.39 -1.63
N ARG A 472 -1.67 8.51 -1.67
CA ARG A 472 -2.47 8.81 -0.48
C ARG A 472 -2.47 7.65 0.52
N GLY A 473 -2.47 6.41 0.05
CA GLY A 473 -2.33 5.22 0.89
C GLY A 473 -0.94 5.09 1.50
N ALA A 474 0.12 5.31 0.70
CA ALA A 474 1.52 5.16 1.11
C ALA A 474 2.05 6.30 2.00
N SER A 475 1.26 7.36 2.18
CA SER A 475 1.57 8.44 3.12
C SER A 475 1.71 7.89 4.55
N PRO A 476 2.62 8.41 5.40
CA PRO A 476 2.81 7.91 6.77
C PRO A 476 1.51 7.84 7.57
N LYS A 477 1.32 6.72 8.30
CA LYS A 477 0.13 6.44 9.13
C LYS A 477 0.55 6.12 10.56
N HIS A 478 -0.07 6.77 11.53
CA HIS A 478 0.16 6.56 12.95
C HIS A 478 -1.06 6.02 13.68
N SER A 479 -2.25 6.14 13.07
CA SER A 479 -3.51 5.63 13.61
C SER A 479 -4.41 5.05 12.51
N ALA A 480 -5.40 4.25 12.91
CA ALA A 480 -6.48 3.81 12.03
C ALA A 480 -7.29 5.01 11.47
N GLY A 481 -7.36 6.12 12.22
CA GLY A 481 -7.98 7.37 11.77
C GLY A 481 -7.26 7.96 10.55
N ASP A 482 -5.93 7.88 10.49
CA ASP A 482 -5.15 8.38 9.36
C ASP A 482 -5.41 7.60 8.06
N VAL A 483 -5.73 6.31 8.20
CA VAL A 483 -6.13 5.46 7.06
C VAL A 483 -7.48 5.92 6.55
N SER A 484 -8.46 6.11 7.45
CA SER A 484 -9.78 6.64 7.09
C SER A 484 -9.71 8.01 6.40
N ASN A 485 -8.91 8.92 6.94
CA ASN A 485 -8.68 10.25 6.36
C ASN A 485 -8.06 10.17 4.95
N ALA A 486 -7.12 9.25 4.72
CA ALA A 486 -6.58 9.01 3.38
C ALA A 486 -7.63 8.49 2.41
N ILE A 487 -8.52 7.60 2.84
CA ILE A 487 -9.60 7.07 2.00
C ILE A 487 -10.51 8.22 1.54
N THR A 488 -11.00 9.02 2.49
CA THR A 488 -11.88 10.18 2.19
C THR A 488 -11.19 11.19 1.27
N SER A 489 -9.94 11.53 1.56
CA SER A 489 -9.16 12.44 0.70
C SER A 489 -8.95 11.87 -0.70
N THR A 490 -8.73 10.56 -0.82
CA THR A 490 -8.55 9.89 -2.12
C THR A 490 -9.80 10.01 -2.97
N VAL A 491 -10.99 9.74 -2.42
CA VAL A 491 -12.27 9.86 -3.15
C VAL A 491 -12.44 11.25 -3.76
N LEU A 492 -12.18 12.30 -2.97
CA LEU A 492 -12.30 13.68 -3.42
C LEU A 492 -11.33 13.97 -4.57
N TRP A 493 -10.07 13.59 -4.42
CA TRP A 493 -9.03 13.88 -5.39
C TRP A 493 -9.12 13.08 -6.68
N THR A 494 -9.41 11.79 -6.60
CA THR A 494 -9.58 10.96 -7.78
C THR A 494 -10.80 11.42 -8.58
N THR A 495 -11.91 11.75 -7.91
CA THR A 495 -13.10 12.29 -8.56
C THR A 495 -12.82 13.64 -9.24
N LEU A 496 -12.19 14.59 -8.53
CA LEU A 496 -11.83 15.89 -9.10
C LEU A 496 -10.89 15.72 -10.31
N PHE A 497 -9.87 14.86 -10.18
CA PHE A 497 -8.94 14.57 -11.28
C PHE A 497 -9.67 14.03 -12.51
N VAL A 498 -10.56 13.05 -12.34
CA VAL A 498 -11.36 12.50 -13.44
C VAL A 498 -12.20 13.57 -14.12
N LEU A 499 -12.89 14.44 -13.35
CA LEU A 499 -13.69 15.53 -13.91
C LEU A 499 -12.83 16.52 -14.72
N VAL A 500 -11.65 16.88 -14.23
CA VAL A 500 -10.70 17.75 -14.93
C VAL A 500 -10.20 17.09 -16.22
N VAL A 501 -9.83 15.81 -16.17
CA VAL A 501 -9.39 15.06 -17.36
C VAL A 501 -10.48 15.03 -18.42
N HIS A 502 -11.73 14.73 -18.04
CA HIS A 502 -12.85 14.75 -18.97
C HIS A 502 -13.11 16.14 -19.55
N PHE A 503 -13.06 17.19 -18.72
CA PHE A 503 -13.21 18.56 -19.19
C PHE A 503 -12.15 18.95 -20.22
N ILE A 504 -10.87 18.68 -19.92
CA ILE A 504 -9.75 19.01 -20.81
C ILE A 504 -9.86 18.22 -22.13
N ILE A 505 -10.06 16.90 -22.05
CA ILE A 505 -10.14 16.08 -23.27
C ILE A 505 -11.38 16.46 -24.10
N ALA A 506 -12.51 16.76 -23.47
CA ALA A 506 -13.70 17.22 -24.18
C ALA A 506 -13.44 18.53 -24.93
N LEU A 507 -12.66 19.47 -24.37
CA LEU A 507 -12.31 20.73 -25.03
C LEU A 507 -11.46 20.53 -26.31
N PHE A 508 -10.71 19.44 -26.40
CA PHE A 508 -9.96 19.08 -27.61
C PHE A 508 -10.74 18.19 -28.58
N GLU A 509 -11.69 17.40 -28.06
CA GLU A 509 -12.50 16.47 -28.84
C GLU A 509 -13.64 17.16 -29.61
N PHE A 510 -14.21 18.22 -29.03
CA PHE A 510 -15.36 18.98 -29.52
C PHE A 510 -14.99 20.44 -29.76
#